data_AF-A0A8J6RVE1-F1
#
_entry.id   AF-A0A8J6RVE1-F1
#
_cell.length_a   1.000
_cell.length_b   1.000
_cell.length_c   1.000
_cell.angle_alpha   90.00
_cell.angle_beta   90.00
_cell.angle_gamma   90.00
#
_symmetry.space_group_name_H-M   'P 1'
#
loop_
_entity.id
_entity.type
_entity.pdbx_description
1 polymer ?
#
loop_
_entity_poly.entity_id
_entity_poly.type
_entity_poly.pdbx_seq_one_letter_code
_entity_poly.pdbx_strand_id
1 'polypeptide(L)'
;MKRSIVVGLLTFLAIGCSTSLPISSTQSPTPEAIAAKPAPNSSMQSRDVFYFSDRFGFRFVSPKGYVITPSSTIQSTKPNPPLEVLEVWQQQDFLNRESLPETPPIISISIYDNSKRLPLTSWKGELSQNDDRPLTVAGQKAIAYTSTGLYESDNVLFSSPDGRYVFRLQGAYLQKNDSIRQVYQDIVKSFTFDAIASTGSPNKWRINYSRLKSLLAASDWRGADVETRAIFQRLQKLQGQGADLLYGSKTLLNRFPCEDFRSIDTLWSQASKGRFGYSAQKRIWQQTASQTKNPKARVEKFGQAVGWRRSQPLPENNPFGVVLAGTKWRLDSELNSTATAPIGQFPWGGISSNLLSDILSEPGCGSCTTDAIYLASDRYYDYVPALFTKLNQCQVR
;
A
#
# COMPACT_ATOMS: atom_id res chain seq x y z
N MET A 1 -72.01 1.83 -47.46
CA MET A 1 -73.40 2.15 -47.09
C MET A 1 -73.73 1.45 -45.78
N LYS A 2 -74.53 2.14 -44.96
CA LYS A 2 -75.14 1.75 -43.67
C LYS A 2 -74.29 1.93 -42.41
N ARG A 3 -74.93 2.69 -41.53
CA ARG A 3 -74.55 3.30 -40.25
C ARG A 3 -75.17 2.50 -39.11
N SER A 4 -74.50 2.53 -37.96
CA SER A 4 -75.02 2.62 -36.57
C SER A 4 -76.03 1.58 -36.05
N ILE A 5 -75.83 1.05 -34.82
CA ILE A 5 -76.35 1.56 -33.53
C ILE A 5 -76.03 0.57 -32.38
N VAL A 6 -75.63 1.17 -31.26
CA VAL A 6 -75.47 0.76 -29.85
C VAL A 6 -76.60 -0.14 -29.27
N VAL A 7 -76.27 -1.10 -28.38
CA VAL A 7 -76.96 -1.33 -27.07
C VAL A 7 -76.00 -2.05 -26.12
N GLY A 8 -75.81 -1.49 -24.93
CA GLY A 8 -75.15 -2.16 -23.80
C GLY A 8 -76.14 -2.89 -22.91
N LEU A 9 -75.66 -3.89 -22.16
CA LEU A 9 -76.33 -4.35 -20.95
C LEU A 9 -75.28 -4.71 -19.89
N LEU A 10 -75.57 -4.29 -18.67
CA LEU A 10 -74.72 -4.33 -17.48
C LEU A 10 -75.31 -5.39 -16.51
N THR A 11 -74.45 -5.93 -15.64
CA THR A 11 -74.71 -6.70 -14.40
C THR A 11 -74.94 -8.21 -14.51
N PHE A 12 -74.04 -9.00 -13.93
CA PHE A 12 -74.15 -9.52 -12.55
C PHE A 12 -72.78 -9.92 -12.00
N LEU A 13 -72.45 -9.43 -10.80
CA LEU A 13 -71.37 -9.94 -9.95
C LEU A 13 -71.79 -11.32 -9.41
N ALA A 14 -70.89 -12.31 -9.49
CA ALA A 14 -70.80 -13.36 -8.49
C ALA A 14 -69.34 -13.77 -8.30
N ILE A 15 -68.95 -13.82 -7.04
CA ILE A 15 -67.59 -13.90 -6.51
C ILE A 15 -67.07 -15.34 -6.64
N GLY A 16 -65.88 -15.50 -7.23
CA GLY A 16 -65.13 -16.75 -7.24
C GLY A 16 -63.64 -16.44 -7.11
N CYS A 17 -63.11 -16.61 -5.90
CA CYS A 17 -61.74 -16.31 -5.51
C CYS A 17 -60.75 -17.28 -6.16
N SER A 18 -59.73 -16.78 -6.88
CA SER A 18 -58.55 -17.54 -7.33
C SER A 18 -57.43 -16.57 -7.68
N THR A 19 -56.63 -16.14 -6.70
CA THR A 19 -55.38 -15.41 -6.94
C THR A 19 -54.29 -16.42 -7.32
N SER A 20 -54.00 -16.57 -8.62
CA SER A 20 -52.75 -17.18 -9.09
C SER A 20 -51.65 -16.11 -9.09
N LEU A 21 -50.68 -16.24 -8.18
CA LEU A 21 -49.42 -15.49 -8.21
C LEU A 21 -48.59 -15.93 -9.44
N PRO A 22 -47.96 -15.02 -10.18
CA PRO A 22 -46.96 -15.41 -11.16
C PRO A 22 -45.68 -15.85 -10.44
N ILE A 23 -45.27 -17.08 -10.73
CA ILE A 23 -44.04 -17.72 -10.26
C ILE A 23 -42.86 -16.99 -10.92
N SER A 24 -42.12 -16.20 -10.14
CA SER A 24 -40.77 -15.75 -10.52
C SER A 24 -39.80 -16.91 -10.36
N SER A 25 -39.28 -17.37 -11.49
CA SER A 25 -38.22 -18.37 -11.57
C SER A 25 -36.94 -17.89 -10.89
N THR A 26 -36.45 -18.71 -9.98
CA THR A 26 -35.15 -18.65 -9.31
C THR A 26 -33.99 -18.54 -10.31
N GLN A 27 -33.29 -17.41 -10.31
CA GLN A 27 -31.93 -17.32 -10.85
C GLN A 27 -30.92 -17.51 -9.72
N SER A 28 -30.01 -18.45 -9.93
CA SER A 28 -28.87 -18.78 -9.07
C SER A 28 -27.86 -17.61 -8.97
N PRO A 29 -27.13 -17.44 -7.86
CA PRO A 29 -26.11 -16.40 -7.74
C PRO A 29 -24.80 -16.80 -8.45
N THR A 30 -24.36 -15.99 -9.41
CA THR A 30 -23.10 -16.08 -10.17
C THR A 30 -21.87 -15.57 -9.37
N PRO A 31 -20.65 -16.03 -9.71
CA PRO A 31 -19.42 -15.77 -8.95
C PRO A 31 -18.71 -14.49 -9.41
N GLU A 32 -19.12 -13.32 -8.90
CA GLU A 32 -18.64 -12.01 -9.41
C GLU A 32 -17.69 -11.23 -8.49
N ALA A 33 -17.41 -11.69 -7.26
CA ALA A 33 -16.67 -10.87 -6.28
C ALA A 33 -15.15 -10.77 -6.50
N ILE A 34 -14.55 -11.53 -7.44
CA ILE A 34 -13.09 -11.52 -7.67
C ILE A 34 -12.69 -10.88 -9.02
N ALA A 35 -13.65 -10.60 -9.92
CA ALA A 35 -13.39 -10.13 -11.28
C ALA A 35 -13.95 -8.73 -11.62
N ALA A 36 -14.44 -7.97 -10.63
CA ALA A 36 -14.98 -6.63 -10.89
C ALA A 36 -13.88 -5.64 -11.31
N LYS A 37 -13.99 -5.14 -12.55
CA LYS A 37 -13.24 -3.97 -13.06
C LYS A 37 -13.53 -2.78 -12.14
N PRO A 38 -12.52 -2.01 -11.67
CA PRO A 38 -12.78 -0.93 -10.72
C PRO A 38 -13.68 0.13 -11.33
N ALA A 39 -14.68 0.55 -10.57
CA ALA A 39 -15.50 1.71 -10.89
C ALA A 39 -14.59 2.96 -11.02
N PRO A 40 -14.76 3.80 -12.05
CA PRO A 40 -14.02 5.05 -12.17
C PRO A 40 -14.68 6.08 -11.22
N ASN A 41 -14.38 5.96 -9.93
CA ASN A 41 -14.44 6.99 -8.89
C ASN A 41 -14.36 6.31 -7.52
N SER A 42 -13.15 5.94 -7.12
CA SER A 42 -12.79 5.67 -5.73
C SER A 42 -11.54 6.49 -5.46
N SER A 43 -11.72 7.73 -5.03
CA SER A 43 -10.65 8.53 -4.45
C SER A 43 -10.34 8.08 -3.02
N MET A 44 -10.25 6.76 -2.77
CA MET A 44 -9.51 6.25 -1.62
C MET A 44 -8.05 6.57 -1.90
N GLN A 45 -7.49 7.57 -1.22
CA GLN A 45 -6.04 7.71 -1.17
C GLN A 45 -5.49 6.38 -0.66
N SER A 46 -4.85 5.60 -1.55
CA SER A 46 -4.31 4.29 -1.21
C SER A 46 -3.34 4.45 -0.05
N ARG A 47 -3.59 3.75 1.06
CA ARG A 47 -2.72 3.79 2.24
C ARG A 47 -1.28 3.43 1.83
N ASP A 48 -0.33 4.28 2.20
CA ASP A 48 1.09 4.20 1.86
C ASP A 48 1.97 3.90 3.07
N VAL A 49 1.48 2.98 3.91
CA VAL A 49 2.21 2.37 5.03
C VAL A 49 2.38 0.90 4.69
N PHE A 50 3.62 0.40 4.72
CA PHE A 50 3.95 -0.90 4.14
C PHE A 50 4.57 -1.84 5.18
N TYR A 51 4.22 -3.11 5.08
CA TYR A 51 5.02 -4.19 5.64
C TYR A 51 6.11 -4.59 4.62
N PHE A 52 7.32 -4.83 5.10
CA PHE A 52 8.45 -5.30 4.28
C PHE A 52 9.01 -6.59 4.85
N SER A 53 9.12 -7.63 4.02
CA SER A 53 9.89 -8.84 4.35
C SER A 53 11.32 -8.69 3.86
N ASP A 54 12.28 -8.64 4.79
CA ASP A 54 13.71 -8.51 4.47
C ASP A 54 14.30 -9.83 3.97
N ARG A 55 13.75 -10.96 4.41
CA ARG A 55 14.23 -12.29 4.02
C ARG A 55 13.73 -12.72 2.63
N PHE A 56 12.53 -12.29 2.24
CA PHE A 56 11.86 -12.78 1.02
C PHE A 56 11.60 -11.69 -0.04
N GLY A 57 12.03 -10.44 0.22
CA GLY A 57 12.07 -9.38 -0.79
C GLY A 57 10.70 -8.92 -1.30
N PHE A 58 9.65 -9.11 -0.50
CA PHE A 58 8.30 -8.65 -0.82
C PHE A 58 7.82 -7.59 0.17
N ARG A 59 6.80 -6.84 -0.26
CA ARG A 59 6.03 -5.92 0.58
C ARG A 59 4.55 -5.96 0.23
N PHE A 60 3.73 -5.44 1.14
CA PHE A 60 2.31 -5.14 0.91
C PHE A 60 1.89 -3.96 1.77
N VAL A 61 0.72 -3.37 1.48
CA VAL A 61 0.17 -2.27 2.29
C VAL A 61 -0.30 -2.82 3.63
N SER A 62 0.24 -2.31 4.73
CA SER A 62 -0.14 -2.70 6.07
C SER A 62 -1.57 -2.22 6.36
N PRO A 63 -2.52 -3.12 6.67
CA PRO A 63 -3.88 -2.70 7.00
C PRO A 63 -3.92 -1.85 8.26
N LYS A 64 -4.79 -0.84 8.29
CA LYS A 64 -4.99 0.00 9.48
C LYS A 64 -5.76 -0.79 10.55
N GLY A 65 -5.29 -0.75 11.81
CA GLY A 65 -5.92 -1.46 12.92
C GLY A 65 -5.61 -2.95 12.98
N TYR A 66 -4.60 -3.40 12.24
CA TYR A 66 -4.11 -4.77 12.28
C TYR A 66 -2.65 -4.82 12.73
N VAL A 67 -2.29 -5.91 13.41
CA VAL A 67 -0.93 -6.24 13.83
C VAL A 67 -0.42 -7.37 12.96
N ILE A 68 0.77 -7.20 12.38
CA ILE A 68 1.43 -8.21 11.56
C ILE A 68 2.59 -8.80 12.38
N THR A 69 2.53 -10.10 12.65
CA THR A 69 3.55 -10.80 13.45
C THR A 69 3.95 -12.11 12.79
N PRO A 70 5.21 -12.56 12.91
CA PRO A 70 5.55 -13.95 12.67
C PRO A 70 4.76 -14.86 13.62
N SER A 71 4.29 -15.98 13.11
CA SER A 71 3.66 -17.03 13.92
C SER A 71 4.71 -17.71 14.80
N SER A 72 4.37 -17.95 16.06
CA SER A 72 5.23 -18.68 17.01
C SER A 72 5.15 -20.20 16.86
N THR A 73 4.19 -20.71 16.08
CA THR A 73 3.83 -22.14 15.97
C THR A 73 4.19 -22.76 14.62
N ILE A 74 5.42 -22.52 14.12
CA ILE A 74 5.92 -23.15 12.87
C ILE A 74 6.20 -24.67 13.05
N GLN A 75 5.88 -25.27 14.20
CA GLN A 75 6.06 -26.70 14.44
C GLN A 75 5.07 -27.52 13.59
N SER A 76 5.56 -28.05 12.47
CA SER A 76 4.79 -28.92 11.59
C SER A 76 5.53 -30.23 11.36
N THR A 77 4.87 -31.35 11.63
CA THR A 77 5.31 -32.70 11.24
C THR A 77 5.14 -32.97 9.74
N LYS A 78 4.73 -31.97 8.95
CA LYS A 78 4.50 -32.12 7.51
C LYS A 78 5.83 -32.23 6.75
N PRO A 79 5.87 -32.96 5.61
CA PRO A 79 7.09 -33.17 4.83
C PRO A 79 7.75 -31.90 4.29
N ASN A 80 7.01 -30.79 4.22
CA ASN A 80 7.52 -29.50 3.75
C ASN A 80 6.88 -28.35 4.55
N PRO A 81 7.40 -28.03 5.75
CA PRO A 81 6.86 -26.94 6.56
C PRO A 81 7.12 -25.58 5.89
N PRO A 82 6.29 -24.55 6.17
CA PRO A 82 6.57 -23.19 5.74
C PRO A 82 7.88 -22.70 6.36
N LEU A 83 8.67 -21.95 5.58
CA LEU A 83 9.88 -21.25 6.02
C LEU A 83 9.57 -20.08 6.98
N GLU A 84 8.38 -19.50 6.83
CA GLU A 84 7.83 -18.44 7.67
C GLU A 84 6.31 -18.42 7.49
N VAL A 85 5.59 -18.10 8.56
CA VAL A 85 4.17 -17.76 8.52
C VAL A 85 4.01 -16.39 9.16
N LEU A 86 3.46 -15.44 8.43
CA LEU A 86 3.02 -14.17 8.99
C LEU A 86 1.53 -14.26 9.28
N GLU A 87 1.13 -13.76 10.44
CA GLU A 87 -0.26 -13.64 10.86
C GLU A 87 -0.63 -12.16 10.92
N VAL A 88 -1.80 -11.83 10.40
CA VAL A 88 -2.35 -10.47 10.38
C VAL A 88 -3.60 -10.47 11.24
N TRP A 89 -3.44 -9.97 12.46
CA TRP A 89 -4.45 -9.98 13.52
C TRP A 89 -5.17 -8.65 13.59
N GLN A 90 -6.47 -8.65 13.87
CA GLN A 90 -7.12 -7.43 14.34
C GLN A 90 -6.48 -6.99 15.66
N GLN A 91 -6.20 -5.71 15.84
CA GLN A 91 -5.43 -5.22 16.99
C GLN A 91 -6.06 -5.62 18.35
N GLN A 92 -7.39 -5.57 18.46
CA GLN A 92 -8.07 -5.96 19.70
C GLN A 92 -7.90 -7.45 20.01
N ASP A 93 -8.00 -8.32 19.00
CA ASP A 93 -7.82 -9.76 19.18
C ASP A 93 -6.37 -10.08 19.52
N PHE A 94 -5.41 -9.41 18.88
CA PHE A 94 -3.99 -9.59 19.18
C PHE A 94 -3.64 -9.27 20.63
N LEU A 95 -4.22 -8.19 21.19
CA LEU A 95 -3.99 -7.79 22.58
C LEU A 95 -4.57 -8.81 23.58
N ASN A 96 -5.63 -9.52 23.21
CA ASN A 96 -6.30 -10.50 24.05
C ASN A 96 -5.95 -11.97 23.69
N ARG A 97 -5.03 -12.20 22.75
CA ARG A 97 -4.80 -13.52 22.14
C ARG A 97 -4.53 -14.67 23.11
N GLU A 98 -3.95 -14.37 24.27
CA GLU A 98 -3.61 -15.38 25.30
C GLU A 98 -4.83 -15.84 26.11
N SER A 99 -5.93 -15.08 26.08
CA SER A 99 -7.18 -15.41 26.77
C SER A 99 -8.30 -15.87 25.83
N LEU A 100 -8.05 -15.92 24.52
CA LEU A 100 -9.06 -16.37 23.56
C LEU A 100 -9.25 -17.89 23.65
N PRO A 101 -10.50 -18.39 23.63
CA PRO A 101 -10.78 -19.82 23.69
C PRO A 101 -10.32 -20.55 22.42
N GLU A 102 -10.33 -19.85 21.28
CA GLU A 102 -9.80 -20.28 20.00
C GLU A 102 -9.28 -19.07 19.22
N THR A 103 -8.44 -19.33 18.22
CA THR A 103 -7.96 -18.26 17.32
C THR A 103 -9.10 -17.83 16.40
N PRO A 104 -9.48 -16.54 16.36
CA PRO A 104 -10.53 -16.05 15.47
C PRO A 104 -10.11 -16.16 14.00
N PRO A 105 -11.02 -15.90 13.05
CA PRO A 105 -10.64 -15.77 11.65
C PRO A 105 -9.56 -14.70 11.49
N ILE A 106 -8.41 -15.10 10.96
CA ILE A 106 -7.27 -14.21 10.67
C ILE A 106 -6.81 -14.38 9.23
N ILE A 107 -5.95 -13.46 8.78
CA ILE A 107 -5.21 -13.62 7.53
C ILE A 107 -3.83 -14.18 7.85
N SER A 108 -3.41 -15.18 7.08
CA SER A 108 -2.05 -15.73 7.15
C SER A 108 -1.35 -15.69 5.80
N ILE A 109 -0.04 -15.48 5.84
CA ILE A 109 0.86 -15.49 4.69
C ILE A 109 1.93 -16.54 4.97
N SER A 110 1.79 -17.71 4.36
CA SER A 110 2.77 -18.80 4.48
C SER A 110 3.75 -18.76 3.32
N ILE A 111 5.04 -18.82 3.60
CA ILE A 111 6.10 -18.87 2.59
C ILE A 111 6.75 -20.25 2.62
N TYR A 112 6.85 -20.91 1.47
CA TYR A 112 7.42 -22.25 1.35
C TYR A 112 8.64 -22.29 0.43
N ASP A 113 9.58 -23.21 0.70
CA ASP A 113 10.68 -23.51 -0.20
C ASP A 113 10.19 -24.30 -1.42
N ASN A 114 10.36 -23.74 -2.62
CA ASN A 114 10.05 -24.40 -3.88
C ASN A 114 11.32 -24.67 -4.71
N SER A 115 12.41 -25.08 -4.06
CA SER A 115 13.65 -25.46 -4.74
C SER A 115 13.46 -26.55 -5.81
N LYS A 116 12.47 -27.42 -5.62
CA LYS A 116 12.07 -28.50 -6.54
C LYS A 116 11.17 -28.06 -7.71
N ARG A 117 10.79 -26.78 -7.79
CA ARG A 117 9.97 -26.23 -8.90
C ARG A 117 8.63 -26.94 -9.11
N LEU A 118 7.98 -27.33 -8.02
CA LEU A 118 6.66 -27.97 -8.07
C LEU A 118 5.59 -26.99 -8.56
N PRO A 119 4.55 -27.47 -9.27
CA PRO A 119 3.43 -26.63 -9.69
C PRO A 119 2.64 -26.11 -8.49
N LEU A 120 1.97 -24.96 -8.64
CA LEU A 120 1.23 -24.31 -7.56
C LEU A 120 0.17 -25.22 -6.92
N THR A 121 -0.48 -26.09 -7.70
CA THR A 121 -1.50 -27.01 -7.20
C THR A 121 -0.97 -28.01 -6.17
N SER A 122 0.33 -28.33 -6.17
CA SER A 122 0.97 -29.18 -5.15
C SER A 122 1.01 -28.54 -3.76
N TRP A 123 0.68 -27.25 -3.65
CA TRP A 123 0.73 -26.46 -2.41
C TRP A 123 -0.65 -26.19 -1.80
N LYS A 124 -1.72 -26.70 -2.43
CA LYS A 124 -3.08 -26.65 -1.90
C LYS A 124 -3.18 -27.48 -0.61
N GLY A 125 -3.95 -27.01 0.36
CA GLY A 125 -4.23 -27.76 1.58
C GLY A 125 -5.20 -28.92 1.33
N GLU A 126 -5.23 -29.90 2.23
CA GLU A 126 -6.13 -31.07 2.13
C GLU A 126 -7.61 -30.70 2.07
N LEU A 127 -7.99 -29.59 2.72
CA LEU A 127 -9.37 -29.11 2.77
C LEU A 127 -9.72 -28.09 1.67
N SER A 128 -8.92 -28.05 0.60
CA SER A 128 -9.17 -27.14 -0.52
C SER A 128 -10.34 -27.62 -1.38
N GLN A 129 -11.17 -26.67 -1.81
CA GLN A 129 -12.23 -26.93 -2.77
C GLN A 129 -11.64 -27.01 -4.20
N ASN A 130 -12.38 -27.65 -5.10
CA ASN A 130 -12.03 -27.79 -6.52
C ASN A 130 -12.61 -26.62 -7.34
N ASP A 131 -12.31 -25.39 -6.93
CA ASP A 131 -12.86 -24.16 -7.48
C ASP A 131 -11.77 -23.19 -7.99
N ASP A 132 -10.70 -23.75 -8.57
CA ASP A 132 -9.51 -23.01 -8.99
C ASP A 132 -9.82 -21.91 -10.00
N ARG A 133 -9.36 -20.69 -9.69
CA ARG A 133 -9.53 -19.49 -10.52
C ARG A 133 -8.16 -18.87 -10.79
N PRO A 134 -7.72 -18.78 -12.05
CA PRO A 134 -6.46 -18.13 -12.38
C PRO A 134 -6.54 -16.61 -12.15
N LEU A 135 -5.49 -16.02 -11.60
CA LEU A 135 -5.31 -14.57 -11.51
C LEU A 135 -3.83 -14.19 -11.60
N THR A 136 -3.52 -12.91 -11.45
CA THR A 136 -2.16 -12.40 -11.35
C THR A 136 -1.97 -11.66 -10.03
N VAL A 137 -0.89 -11.97 -9.32
CA VAL A 137 -0.48 -11.29 -8.08
C VAL A 137 0.98 -10.90 -8.20
N ALA A 138 1.31 -9.63 -7.93
CA ALA A 138 2.69 -9.11 -8.03
C ALA A 138 3.40 -9.42 -9.37
N GLY A 139 2.64 -9.45 -10.47
CA GLY A 139 3.15 -9.80 -11.82
C GLY A 139 3.39 -11.30 -12.04
N GLN A 140 3.00 -12.16 -11.10
CA GLN A 140 3.16 -13.61 -11.17
C GLN A 140 1.83 -14.29 -11.43
N LYS A 141 1.84 -15.40 -12.19
CA LYS A 141 0.67 -16.27 -12.33
C LYS A 141 0.30 -16.83 -10.96
N ALA A 142 -0.98 -16.79 -10.64
CA ALA A 142 -1.51 -17.20 -9.35
C ALA A 142 -2.77 -18.05 -9.52
N ILE A 143 -3.11 -18.83 -8.48
CA ILE A 143 -4.35 -19.60 -8.39
C ILE A 143 -5.09 -19.18 -7.13
N ALA A 144 -6.34 -18.72 -7.28
CA ALA A 144 -7.27 -18.51 -6.19
C ALA A 144 -8.18 -19.71 -6.03
N TYR A 145 -8.51 -20.08 -4.79
CA TYR A 145 -9.43 -21.17 -4.47
C TYR A 145 -10.02 -20.96 -3.06
N THR A 146 -11.08 -21.68 -2.73
CA THR A 146 -11.66 -21.68 -1.37
C THR A 146 -11.28 -22.94 -0.61
N SER A 147 -11.32 -22.87 0.72
CA SER A 147 -11.12 -24.04 1.58
C SER A 147 -12.00 -23.93 2.81
N THR A 148 -12.47 -25.07 3.33
CA THR A 148 -13.29 -25.13 4.54
C THR A 148 -12.54 -25.81 5.67
N GLY A 149 -12.59 -25.27 6.88
CA GLY A 149 -11.96 -25.87 8.07
C GLY A 149 -12.75 -25.50 9.31
N LEU A 150 -12.07 -24.97 10.34
CA LEU A 150 -12.74 -24.29 11.45
C LEU A 150 -13.55 -23.08 10.94
N TYR A 151 -13.03 -22.41 9.91
CA TYR A 151 -13.66 -21.30 9.21
C TYR A 151 -13.61 -21.53 7.70
N GLU A 152 -14.46 -20.83 6.95
CA GLU A 152 -14.29 -20.69 5.50
C GLU A 152 -13.05 -19.83 5.23
N SER A 153 -12.40 -20.03 4.08
CA SER A 153 -11.21 -19.24 3.72
C SER A 153 -11.08 -19.01 2.23
N ASP A 154 -10.68 -17.79 1.88
CA ASP A 154 -10.19 -17.43 0.55
C ASP A 154 -8.68 -17.64 0.52
N ASN A 155 -8.18 -18.31 -0.52
CA ASN A 155 -6.77 -18.62 -0.68
C ASN A 155 -6.25 -18.12 -2.02
N VAL A 156 -4.97 -17.70 -2.03
CA VAL A 156 -4.23 -17.39 -3.24
C VAL A 156 -2.82 -17.97 -3.14
N LEU A 157 -2.42 -18.73 -4.15
CA LEU A 157 -1.08 -19.31 -4.31
C LEU A 157 -0.36 -18.65 -5.49
N PHE A 158 0.90 -18.25 -5.28
CA PHE A 158 1.77 -17.73 -6.35
C PHE A 158 3.24 -17.94 -5.99
N SER A 159 4.13 -17.87 -6.99
CA SER A 159 5.57 -18.03 -6.79
C SER A 159 6.31 -16.70 -6.70
N SER A 160 7.51 -16.70 -6.10
CA SER A 160 8.47 -15.60 -6.31
C SER A 160 8.86 -15.47 -7.80
N PRO A 161 9.38 -14.30 -8.24
CA PRO A 161 9.78 -14.11 -9.64
C PRO A 161 10.86 -15.09 -10.10
N ASP A 162 11.76 -15.48 -9.19
CA ASP A 162 12.80 -16.48 -9.44
C ASP A 162 12.29 -17.92 -9.24
N GLY A 163 11.02 -18.09 -8.83
CA GLY A 163 10.31 -19.33 -8.51
C GLY A 163 10.90 -20.19 -7.39
N ARG A 164 11.83 -19.66 -6.59
CA ARG A 164 12.40 -20.36 -5.43
C ARG A 164 11.41 -20.50 -4.26
N TYR A 165 10.41 -19.64 -4.19
CA TYR A 165 9.43 -19.64 -3.11
C TYR A 165 8.01 -19.75 -3.65
N VAL A 166 7.13 -20.34 -2.85
CA VAL A 166 5.68 -20.28 -3.04
C VAL A 166 5.05 -19.58 -1.85
N PHE A 167 4.16 -18.65 -2.12
CA PHE A 167 3.40 -17.88 -1.15
C PHE A 167 1.98 -18.38 -1.16
N ARG A 168 1.45 -18.69 0.03
CA ARG A 168 0.02 -18.96 0.25
C ARG A 168 -0.55 -17.86 1.15
N LEU A 169 -1.40 -17.03 0.58
CA LEU A 169 -2.16 -16.02 1.31
C LEU A 169 -3.54 -16.61 1.58
N GLN A 170 -3.89 -16.78 2.85
CA GLN A 170 -5.17 -17.32 3.27
C GLN A 170 -5.88 -16.30 4.15
N GLY A 171 -7.12 -15.93 3.82
CA GLY A 171 -7.97 -15.08 4.64
C GLY A 171 -9.17 -15.88 5.14
N ALA A 172 -9.17 -16.21 6.44
CA ALA A 172 -10.30 -16.90 7.06
C ALA A 172 -11.46 -15.92 7.36
N TYR A 173 -12.69 -16.42 7.30
CA TYR A 173 -13.90 -15.63 7.60
C TYR A 173 -15.05 -16.53 8.07
N LEU A 174 -16.01 -15.95 8.80
CA LEU A 174 -17.25 -16.61 9.21
C LEU A 174 -18.35 -16.40 8.17
N GLN A 175 -18.45 -15.17 7.64
CA GLN A 175 -19.45 -14.78 6.66
C GLN A 175 -18.81 -14.12 5.44
N LYS A 176 -19.44 -14.28 4.28
CA LYS A 176 -18.93 -13.74 3.01
C LYS A 176 -18.87 -12.20 3.00
N ASN A 177 -19.58 -11.51 3.88
CA ASN A 177 -19.55 -10.05 4.00
C ASN A 177 -18.63 -9.54 5.13
N ASP A 178 -17.89 -10.42 5.81
CA ASP A 178 -16.96 -10.02 6.86
C ASP A 178 -15.90 -9.05 6.32
N SER A 179 -15.64 -7.99 7.08
CA SER A 179 -14.68 -6.95 6.71
C SER A 179 -13.25 -7.47 6.52
N ILE A 180 -12.88 -8.56 7.22
CA ILE A 180 -11.58 -9.21 7.07
C ILE A 180 -11.34 -9.72 5.64
N ARG A 181 -12.39 -10.10 4.91
CA ARG A 181 -12.26 -10.49 3.49
C ARG A 181 -11.80 -9.32 2.64
N GLN A 182 -12.28 -8.11 2.91
CA GLN A 182 -11.81 -6.92 2.19
C GLN A 182 -10.34 -6.63 2.50
N VAL A 183 -9.93 -6.76 3.77
CA VAL A 183 -8.54 -6.59 4.19
C VAL A 183 -7.62 -7.61 3.50
N TYR A 184 -8.06 -8.86 3.41
CA TYR A 184 -7.37 -9.91 2.66
C TYR A 184 -7.18 -9.52 1.19
N GLN A 185 -8.25 -9.06 0.53
CA GLN A 185 -8.18 -8.64 -0.87
C GLN A 185 -7.24 -7.45 -1.07
N ASP A 186 -7.20 -6.50 -0.14
CA ASP A 186 -6.31 -5.34 -0.21
C ASP A 186 -4.83 -5.74 -0.02
N ILE A 187 -4.54 -6.72 0.84
CA ILE A 187 -3.20 -7.32 0.95
C ILE A 187 -2.80 -7.99 -0.37
N VAL A 188 -3.66 -8.85 -0.93
CA VAL A 188 -3.38 -9.55 -2.20
C VAL A 188 -3.13 -8.55 -3.33
N LYS A 189 -3.97 -7.51 -3.45
CA LYS A 189 -3.84 -6.47 -4.50
C LYS A 189 -2.59 -5.60 -4.35
N SER A 190 -2.18 -5.32 -3.11
CA SER A 190 -1.03 -4.45 -2.85
C SER A 190 0.31 -5.19 -2.83
N PHE A 191 0.30 -6.52 -2.83
CA PHE A 191 1.49 -7.35 -2.79
C PHE A 191 2.45 -7.06 -3.95
N THR A 192 3.74 -6.95 -3.66
CA THR A 192 4.77 -6.63 -4.66
C THR A 192 6.13 -7.20 -4.25
N PHE A 193 6.91 -7.63 -5.26
CA PHE A 193 8.33 -7.92 -5.13
C PHE A 193 9.16 -6.67 -5.50
N ASP A 194 9.45 -5.85 -4.48
CA ASP A 194 10.20 -4.59 -4.58
C ASP A 194 11.72 -4.78 -4.39
N ALA A 195 12.13 -6.00 -4.07
CA ALA A 195 13.52 -6.40 -4.00
C ALA A 195 13.76 -7.67 -4.84
N ILE A 196 14.90 -7.71 -5.54
CA ILE A 196 15.35 -8.86 -6.32
C ILE A 196 16.66 -9.41 -5.76
N ALA A 197 16.85 -10.73 -5.85
CA ALA A 197 18.07 -11.37 -5.40
C ALA A 197 19.27 -10.86 -6.21
N SER A 198 20.36 -10.50 -5.52
CA SER A 198 21.60 -10.11 -6.16
C SER A 198 22.23 -11.32 -6.85
N THR A 199 22.66 -11.13 -8.09
CA THR A 199 23.45 -12.13 -8.82
C THR A 199 24.67 -12.54 -7.99
N GLY A 200 24.82 -13.84 -7.72
CA GLY A 200 25.93 -14.39 -6.92
C GLY A 200 25.80 -14.28 -5.40
N SER A 201 24.71 -13.72 -4.86
CA SER A 201 24.44 -13.67 -3.41
C SER A 201 22.94 -13.80 -3.12
N PRO A 202 22.42 -15.03 -2.97
CA PRO A 202 20.98 -15.30 -2.87
C PRO A 202 20.28 -14.71 -1.62
N ASN A 203 21.06 -14.23 -0.65
CA ASN A 203 20.57 -13.57 0.58
C ASN A 203 20.82 -12.06 0.59
N LYS A 204 21.30 -11.48 -0.52
CA LYS A 204 21.49 -10.04 -0.67
C LYS A 204 20.47 -9.51 -1.67
N TRP A 205 19.66 -8.55 -1.23
CA TRP A 205 18.62 -7.94 -2.04
C TRP A 205 19.11 -6.64 -2.70
N ARG A 206 18.66 -6.39 -3.93
CA ARG A 206 18.77 -5.09 -4.62
C ARG A 206 17.38 -4.55 -4.89
N ILE A 207 17.24 -3.23 -4.95
CA ILE A 207 15.96 -2.57 -5.22
C ILE A 207 15.48 -2.89 -6.64
N ASN A 208 14.19 -3.18 -6.78
CA ASN A 208 13.50 -3.33 -8.05
C ASN A 208 12.76 -2.04 -8.42
N TYR A 209 13.31 -1.25 -9.35
CA TYR A 209 12.71 0.02 -9.79
C TYR A 209 11.61 -0.14 -10.84
N SER A 210 11.20 -1.36 -11.22
CA SER A 210 10.23 -1.58 -12.30
C SER A 210 8.90 -0.88 -12.05
N ARG A 211 8.41 -0.94 -10.80
CA ARG A 211 7.16 -0.28 -10.39
C ARG A 211 7.26 1.24 -10.50
N LEU A 212 8.37 1.83 -10.02
CA LEU A 212 8.63 3.26 -10.15
C LEU A 212 8.66 3.68 -11.63
N LYS A 213 9.37 2.91 -12.48
CA LYS A 213 9.43 3.16 -13.92
C LYS A 213 8.05 3.13 -14.58
N SER A 214 7.20 2.17 -14.23
CA SER A 214 5.84 2.05 -14.78
C SER A 214 4.94 3.21 -14.36
N LEU A 215 4.99 3.62 -13.08
CA LEU A 215 4.21 4.75 -12.57
C LEU A 215 4.62 6.06 -13.24
N LEU A 216 5.93 6.29 -13.39
CA LEU A 216 6.48 7.45 -14.07
C LEU A 216 6.12 7.47 -15.56
N ALA A 217 6.17 6.33 -16.25
CA ALA A 217 5.76 6.23 -17.65
C ALA A 217 4.26 6.55 -17.84
N ALA A 218 3.42 6.22 -16.86
CA ALA A 218 2.00 6.56 -16.83
C ALA A 218 1.74 8.01 -16.39
N SER A 219 2.77 8.81 -16.09
CA SER A 219 2.65 10.15 -15.49
C SER A 219 1.86 10.16 -14.17
N ASP A 220 1.80 9.03 -13.47
CA ASP A 220 1.22 8.94 -12.13
C ASP A 220 2.25 9.46 -11.11
N TRP A 221 2.36 10.79 -11.02
CA TRP A 221 3.34 11.45 -10.16
C TRP A 221 3.10 11.14 -8.68
N ARG A 222 1.83 11.01 -8.26
CA ARG A 222 1.48 10.70 -6.87
C ARG A 222 1.87 9.28 -6.52
N GLY A 223 1.54 8.31 -7.37
CA GLY A 223 1.94 6.92 -7.21
C GLY A 223 3.47 6.75 -7.24
N ALA A 224 4.16 7.42 -8.18
CA ALA A 224 5.62 7.38 -8.27
C ALA A 224 6.30 7.99 -7.04
N ASP A 225 5.72 9.03 -6.45
CA ASP A 225 6.21 9.65 -5.22
C ASP A 225 6.06 8.73 -4.00
N VAL A 226 4.91 8.07 -3.87
CA VAL A 226 4.68 7.00 -2.89
C VAL A 226 5.70 5.87 -3.07
N GLU A 227 5.92 5.42 -4.31
CA GLU A 227 6.89 4.37 -4.63
C GLU A 227 8.33 4.79 -4.29
N THR A 228 8.68 6.05 -4.56
CA THR A 228 10.00 6.59 -4.22
C THR A 228 10.23 6.55 -2.72
N ARG A 229 9.23 6.94 -1.91
CA ARG A 229 9.30 6.76 -0.45
C ARG A 229 9.45 5.29 -0.08
N ALA A 230 8.63 4.40 -0.66
CA ALA A 230 8.68 2.95 -0.45
C ALA A 230 10.10 2.37 -0.65
N ILE A 231 10.77 2.81 -1.72
CA ILE A 231 12.15 2.41 -2.03
C ILE A 231 13.14 2.84 -0.94
N PHE A 232 13.07 4.08 -0.46
CA PHE A 232 13.95 4.50 0.64
C PHE A 232 13.64 3.75 1.94
N GLN A 233 12.37 3.38 2.19
CA GLN A 233 12.00 2.51 3.32
C GLN A 233 12.69 1.16 3.23
N ARG A 234 12.63 0.55 2.05
CA ARG A 234 13.30 -0.72 1.77
C ARG A 234 14.82 -0.60 1.95
N LEU A 235 15.44 0.47 1.44
CA LEU A 235 16.88 0.69 1.58
C LEU A 235 17.30 0.76 3.05
N GLN A 236 16.55 1.45 3.91
CA GLN A 236 16.83 1.48 5.33
C GLN A 236 16.81 0.08 5.96
N LYS A 237 15.76 -0.70 5.65
CA LYS A 237 15.62 -2.07 6.16
C LYS A 237 16.79 -2.95 5.74
N LEU A 238 17.20 -2.87 4.48
CA LEU A 238 18.35 -3.61 3.95
C LEU A 238 19.69 -3.20 4.60
N GLN A 239 19.78 -2.01 5.21
CA GLN A 239 20.95 -1.57 5.98
C GLN A 239 20.89 -2.01 7.47
N GLY A 240 19.95 -2.87 7.85
CA GLY A 240 19.86 -3.46 9.19
C GLY A 240 19.37 -2.51 10.27
N GLN A 241 18.65 -1.45 9.90
CA GLN A 241 18.06 -0.53 10.89
C GLN A 241 16.59 -0.89 11.15
N GLY A 242 16.29 -1.16 12.42
CA GLY A 242 14.92 -1.15 12.96
C GLY A 242 14.27 0.23 12.75
N ALA A 243 12.96 0.32 13.02
CA ALA A 243 12.04 1.41 12.64
C ALA A 243 12.45 2.82 13.12
N ASP A 244 13.55 3.36 12.62
CA ASP A 244 13.95 4.74 12.84
C ASP A 244 13.40 5.55 11.68
N LEU A 245 12.09 5.82 11.76
CA LEU A 245 11.28 6.70 10.89
C LEU A 245 12.16 7.41 9.87
N LEU A 246 12.25 6.89 8.65
CA LEU A 246 13.17 7.15 7.50
C LEU A 246 13.72 8.54 7.22
N TYR A 247 13.32 9.50 8.00
CA TYR A 247 13.63 10.89 7.81
C TYR A 247 13.81 11.64 9.13
N GLY A 248 13.56 11.01 10.28
CA GLY A 248 13.79 11.56 11.62
C GLY A 248 15.27 11.80 11.90
N SER A 249 16.17 11.12 11.18
CA SER A 249 17.61 11.31 11.31
C SER A 249 18.28 11.72 10.00
N LYS A 250 18.91 12.90 9.99
CA LYS A 250 19.80 13.35 8.91
C LYS A 250 20.92 12.37 8.58
N THR A 251 21.31 11.52 9.54
CA THR A 251 22.41 10.56 9.37
C THR A 251 22.03 9.38 8.47
N LEU A 252 20.72 9.09 8.34
CA LEU A 252 20.24 7.98 7.53
C LEU A 252 20.57 8.16 6.04
N LEU A 253 20.43 9.41 5.54
CA LEU A 253 20.75 9.76 4.16
C LEU A 253 22.18 9.38 3.77
N ASN A 254 23.14 9.44 4.70
CA ASN A 254 24.53 9.10 4.44
C ASN A 254 24.71 7.62 4.11
N ARG A 255 23.85 6.73 4.63
CA ARG A 255 23.92 5.28 4.45
C ARG A 255 23.33 4.80 3.13
N PHE A 256 22.44 5.58 2.53
CA PHE A 256 21.85 5.21 1.25
C PHE A 256 22.89 5.24 0.12
N PRO A 257 22.95 4.20 -0.74
CA PRO A 257 23.92 4.16 -1.83
C PRO A 257 23.66 5.27 -2.86
N CYS A 258 24.76 5.82 -3.41
CA CYS A 258 24.65 6.85 -4.45
C CYS A 258 24.11 6.32 -5.78
N GLU A 259 24.22 5.02 -6.04
CA GLU A 259 23.60 4.39 -7.20
C GLU A 259 22.07 4.50 -7.15
N ASP A 260 21.45 4.30 -5.98
CA ASP A 260 20.01 4.44 -5.80
C ASP A 260 19.53 5.87 -6.06
N PHE A 261 20.20 6.88 -5.47
CA PHE A 261 19.86 8.29 -5.72
C PHE A 261 19.95 8.65 -7.22
N ARG A 262 21.02 8.21 -7.91
CA ARG A 262 21.21 8.48 -9.34
C ARG A 262 20.17 7.75 -10.20
N SER A 263 19.82 6.52 -9.84
CA SER A 263 18.82 5.72 -10.56
C SER A 263 17.43 6.34 -10.43
N ILE A 264 17.03 6.71 -9.22
CA ILE A 264 15.76 7.38 -8.95
C ILE A 264 15.71 8.73 -9.68
N ASP A 265 16.75 9.56 -9.57
CA ASP A 265 16.79 10.86 -10.25
C ASP A 265 16.71 10.73 -11.78
N THR A 266 17.42 9.75 -12.36
CA THR A 266 17.39 9.50 -13.80
C THR A 266 15.98 9.16 -14.27
N LEU A 267 15.28 8.27 -13.55
CA LEU A 267 13.90 7.87 -13.88
C LEU A 267 12.95 9.08 -13.82
N TRP A 268 13.01 9.85 -12.73
CA TRP A 268 12.18 11.05 -12.57
C TRP A 268 12.45 12.11 -13.63
N SER A 269 13.73 12.40 -13.89
CA SER A 269 14.15 13.41 -14.85
C SER A 269 13.74 13.04 -16.28
N GLN A 270 13.94 11.79 -16.69
CA GLN A 270 13.53 11.33 -18.04
C GLN A 270 12.02 11.42 -18.24
N ALA A 271 11.23 10.88 -17.30
CA ALA A 271 9.78 10.86 -17.43
C ALA A 271 9.16 12.26 -17.40
N SER A 272 9.76 13.18 -16.64
CA SER A 272 9.24 14.55 -16.45
C SER A 272 9.91 15.60 -17.34
N LYS A 273 10.80 15.20 -18.27
CA LYS A 273 11.63 16.10 -19.10
C LYS A 273 12.42 17.11 -18.23
N GLY A 274 13.00 16.63 -17.14
CA GLY A 274 13.82 17.40 -16.20
C GLY A 274 13.05 18.32 -15.26
N ARG A 275 11.70 18.25 -15.24
CA ARG A 275 10.87 19.05 -14.32
C ARG A 275 10.90 18.53 -12.89
N PHE A 276 10.96 17.23 -12.71
CA PHE A 276 11.01 16.54 -11.42
C PHE A 276 12.29 15.73 -11.31
N GLY A 277 12.66 15.36 -10.08
CA GLY A 277 13.92 14.72 -9.75
C GLY A 277 14.76 15.55 -8.78
N TYR A 278 15.73 14.87 -8.18
CA TYR A 278 16.71 15.47 -7.28
C TYR A 278 17.63 16.47 -7.98
N SER A 279 17.92 16.28 -9.27
CA SER A 279 18.63 17.22 -10.14
C SER A 279 17.89 18.56 -10.27
N ALA A 280 16.57 18.52 -10.53
CA ALA A 280 15.73 19.70 -10.57
C ALA A 280 15.68 20.42 -9.22
N GLN A 281 15.51 19.67 -8.13
CA GLN A 281 15.54 20.19 -6.76
C GLN A 281 16.89 20.83 -6.41
N LYS A 282 18.00 20.21 -6.80
CA LYS A 282 19.36 20.70 -6.52
C LYS A 282 19.63 22.04 -7.19
N ARG A 283 19.17 22.23 -8.44
CA ARG A 283 19.25 23.52 -9.14
C ARG A 283 18.49 24.61 -8.38
N ILE A 284 17.28 24.30 -7.92
CA ILE A 284 16.45 25.24 -7.14
C ILE A 284 17.08 25.53 -5.79
N TRP A 285 17.65 24.53 -5.12
CA TRP A 285 18.37 24.70 -3.86
C TRP A 285 19.55 25.66 -4.01
N GLN A 286 20.35 25.52 -5.07
CA GLN A 286 21.49 26.41 -5.34
C GLN A 286 21.02 27.86 -5.59
N GLN A 287 19.95 28.03 -6.37
CA GLN A 287 19.36 29.34 -6.67
C GLN A 287 18.74 30.02 -5.45
N THR A 288 18.13 29.25 -4.54
CA THR A 288 17.48 29.79 -3.34
C THR A 288 18.47 30.01 -2.19
N ALA A 289 19.50 29.17 -2.08
CA ALA A 289 20.54 29.28 -1.05
C ALA A 289 21.41 30.54 -1.19
N SER A 290 21.59 31.08 -2.41
CA SER A 290 22.34 32.33 -2.64
C SER A 290 21.60 33.58 -2.17
N GLN A 291 20.29 33.50 -1.95
CA GLN A 291 19.44 34.67 -1.64
C GLN A 291 19.42 35.04 -0.15
N THR A 292 20.03 34.24 0.73
CA THR A 292 20.07 34.54 2.17
C THR A 292 21.20 33.76 2.84
N LYS A 293 21.79 34.34 3.90
CA LYS A 293 22.75 33.66 4.76
C LYS A 293 22.09 32.88 5.91
N ASN A 294 20.81 33.15 6.21
CA ASN A 294 20.08 32.47 7.29
C ASN A 294 19.73 31.02 6.88
N PRO A 295 20.25 29.99 7.58
CA PRO A 295 20.02 28.59 7.22
C PRO A 295 18.55 28.17 7.18
N LYS A 296 17.73 28.61 8.15
CA LYS A 296 16.29 28.30 8.17
C LYS A 296 15.62 28.91 6.94
N ALA A 297 15.83 30.20 6.70
CA ALA A 297 15.23 30.90 5.56
C ALA A 297 15.59 30.27 4.20
N ARG A 298 16.78 29.67 4.04
CA ARG A 298 17.13 28.91 2.82
C ARG A 298 16.19 27.73 2.60
N VAL A 299 15.94 26.95 3.65
CA VAL A 299 15.03 25.79 3.61
C VAL A 299 13.61 26.23 3.31
N GLU A 300 13.14 27.33 3.89
CA GLU A 300 11.80 27.86 3.63
C GLU A 300 11.63 28.36 2.19
N LYS A 301 12.61 29.11 1.68
CA LYS A 301 12.61 29.60 0.29
C LYS A 301 12.64 28.45 -0.72
N PHE A 302 13.46 27.44 -0.46
CA PHE A 302 13.47 26.22 -1.26
C PHE A 302 12.09 25.56 -1.24
N GLY A 303 11.54 25.32 -0.05
CA GLY A 303 10.22 24.69 0.11
C GLY A 303 9.08 25.47 -0.57
N GLN A 304 9.15 26.80 -0.59
CA GLN A 304 8.24 27.64 -1.36
C GLN A 304 8.42 27.44 -2.87
N ALA A 305 9.67 27.48 -3.36
CA ALA A 305 9.99 27.35 -4.78
C ALA A 305 9.58 25.99 -5.38
N VAL A 306 9.74 24.90 -4.63
CA VAL A 306 9.31 23.55 -5.07
C VAL A 306 7.86 23.22 -4.70
N GLY A 307 7.11 24.15 -4.12
CA GLY A 307 5.71 23.93 -3.77
C GLY A 307 5.45 23.02 -2.56
N TRP A 308 6.44 22.80 -1.70
CA TRP A 308 6.28 22.02 -0.46
C TRP A 308 5.71 22.83 0.70
N ARG A 309 5.65 24.16 0.57
CA ARG A 309 5.09 25.06 1.58
C ARG A 309 3.81 25.73 1.10
N ARG A 310 2.97 26.11 2.06
CA ARG A 310 1.81 26.99 1.88
C ARG A 310 2.14 28.42 2.34
N SER A 311 1.41 29.38 1.79
CA SER A 311 1.49 30.79 2.19
C SER A 311 0.96 30.99 3.61
N GLN A 312 -0.20 30.38 3.88
CA GLN A 312 -0.84 30.36 5.18
C GLN A 312 -0.53 29.08 5.96
N PRO A 313 -0.45 29.16 7.31
CA PRO A 313 -0.37 27.98 8.17
C PRO A 313 -1.54 27.02 7.99
N LEU A 314 -1.34 25.73 8.31
CA LEU A 314 -2.42 24.75 8.39
C LEU A 314 -3.44 25.21 9.45
N PRO A 315 -4.73 25.38 9.10
CA PRO A 315 -5.75 25.76 10.05
C PRO A 315 -6.10 24.60 11.00
N GLU A 316 -6.76 24.89 12.12
CA GLU A 316 -7.12 23.88 13.13
C GLU A 316 -8.13 22.83 12.62
N ASN A 317 -8.96 23.19 11.64
CA ASN A 317 -9.94 22.30 11.00
C ASN A 317 -9.32 21.35 9.96
N ASN A 318 -8.14 20.81 10.26
CA ASN A 318 -7.43 19.85 9.41
C ASN A 318 -7.61 18.40 9.93
N PRO A 319 -7.27 17.37 9.14
CA PRO A 319 -7.43 15.96 9.54
C PRO A 319 -6.68 15.54 10.82
N PHE A 320 -5.72 16.34 11.29
CA PHE A 320 -4.92 16.12 12.50
C PHE A 320 -5.23 17.13 13.62
N GLY A 321 -6.26 17.97 13.46
CA GLY A 321 -6.70 18.93 14.45
C GLY A 321 -5.61 19.94 14.87
N VAL A 322 -5.68 20.37 16.13
CA VAL A 322 -4.74 21.35 16.71
C VAL A 322 -3.28 20.87 16.71
N VAL A 323 -3.04 19.55 16.65
CA VAL A 323 -1.69 18.98 16.78
C VAL A 323 -0.77 19.43 15.65
N LEU A 324 -1.23 19.39 14.40
CA LEU A 324 -0.44 19.84 13.25
C LEU A 324 -0.83 21.24 12.76
N ALA A 325 -1.76 21.92 13.44
CA ALA A 325 -2.09 23.30 13.13
C ALA A 325 -0.83 24.19 13.22
N GLY A 326 -0.77 25.23 12.39
CA GLY A 326 0.36 26.16 12.38
C GLY A 326 1.54 25.78 11.46
N THR A 327 1.68 24.52 11.04
CA THR A 327 2.72 24.16 10.07
C THR A 327 2.46 24.80 8.70
N LYS A 328 3.51 25.35 8.08
CA LYS A 328 3.46 25.83 6.68
C LYS A 328 3.89 24.76 5.68
N TRP A 329 4.32 23.59 6.13
CA TRP A 329 4.67 22.48 5.26
C TRP A 329 3.42 21.70 4.84
N ARG A 330 3.29 21.45 3.54
CA ARG A 330 2.16 20.70 2.97
C ARG A 330 2.22 19.23 3.38
N LEU A 331 1.06 18.59 3.43
CA LEU A 331 0.89 17.14 3.49
C LEU A 331 0.91 16.57 2.05
N ASP A 332 1.07 15.25 1.92
CA ASP A 332 1.04 14.58 0.61
C ASP A 332 -0.29 14.78 -0.13
N SER A 333 -1.39 14.95 0.59
CA SER A 333 -2.73 15.20 0.04
C SER A 333 -2.87 16.57 -0.62
N GLU A 334 -1.96 17.51 -0.37
CA GLU A 334 -2.03 18.89 -0.87
C GLU A 334 -1.02 19.20 -1.99
N LEU A 335 -0.25 18.20 -2.41
CA LEU A 335 0.68 18.30 -3.52
C LEU A 335 -0.07 18.31 -4.85
N ASN A 336 0.34 19.19 -5.76
CA ASN A 336 -0.23 19.24 -7.10
C ASN A 336 0.34 18.09 -7.94
N SER A 337 -0.49 17.13 -8.35
CA SER A 337 -0.08 16.00 -9.20
C SER A 337 -0.46 16.19 -10.68
N THR A 338 -0.74 17.42 -11.11
CA THR A 338 -1.08 17.74 -12.51
C THR A 338 0.13 18.28 -13.28
N ALA A 339 -0.03 18.51 -14.58
CA ALA A 339 1.00 19.14 -15.41
C ALA A 339 1.47 20.53 -14.92
N THR A 340 0.67 21.19 -14.08
CA THR A 340 0.97 22.52 -13.52
C THR A 340 1.82 22.48 -12.24
N ALA A 341 2.19 21.29 -11.76
CA ALA A 341 2.99 21.18 -10.55
C ALA A 341 4.34 21.94 -10.69
N PRO A 342 4.75 22.70 -9.65
CA PRO A 342 6.06 23.36 -9.57
C PRO A 342 7.23 22.44 -9.91
N ILE A 343 8.25 23.01 -10.58
CA ILE A 343 9.50 22.31 -10.86
C ILE A 343 10.14 21.89 -9.54
N GLY A 344 10.62 20.65 -9.48
CA GLY A 344 11.23 20.07 -8.29
C GLY A 344 10.25 19.62 -7.20
N GLN A 345 8.92 19.73 -7.39
CA GLN A 345 7.96 19.28 -6.37
C GLN A 345 8.13 17.80 -6.01
N PHE A 346 8.46 16.96 -6.99
CA PHE A 346 8.69 15.53 -6.79
C PHE A 346 10.15 15.12 -7.08
N PRO A 347 10.71 14.11 -6.39
CA PRO A 347 10.11 13.38 -5.25
C PRO A 347 9.95 14.26 -4.01
N TRP A 348 8.81 14.18 -3.34
CA TRP A 348 8.50 14.99 -2.16
C TRP A 348 9.24 14.49 -0.92
N GLY A 349 9.88 15.41 -0.21
CA GLY A 349 10.71 15.11 0.95
C GLY A 349 9.98 15.04 2.29
N GLY A 350 8.65 14.85 2.32
CA GLY A 350 7.85 14.78 3.55
C GLY A 350 7.52 13.37 4.03
N ILE A 351 6.49 13.23 4.88
CA ILE A 351 5.97 11.96 5.42
C ILE A 351 4.53 11.75 4.99
N SER A 352 4.18 10.49 4.77
CA SER A 352 2.80 10.04 4.58
C SER A 352 1.87 10.56 5.68
N SER A 353 0.75 11.18 5.29
CA SER A 353 -0.33 11.51 6.22
C SER A 353 -0.90 10.27 6.93
N ASN A 354 -0.89 9.10 6.26
CA ASN A 354 -1.32 7.86 6.90
C ASN A 354 -0.36 7.44 8.03
N LEU A 355 0.95 7.58 7.83
CA LEU A 355 1.93 7.31 8.88
C LEU A 355 1.79 8.27 10.05
N LEU A 356 1.58 9.57 9.78
CA LEU A 356 1.31 10.56 10.84
C LEU A 356 0.03 10.20 11.62
N SER A 357 -1.01 9.74 10.93
CA SER A 357 -2.25 9.30 11.57
C SER A 357 -2.02 8.08 12.46
N ASP A 358 -1.20 7.13 12.02
CA ASP A 358 -0.89 5.93 12.81
C ASP A 358 -0.11 6.29 14.08
N ILE A 359 0.94 7.13 13.96
CA ILE A 359 1.73 7.63 15.11
C ILE A 359 0.81 8.31 16.14
N LEU A 360 -0.07 9.21 15.68
CA LEU A 360 -0.97 9.94 16.57
C LEU A 360 -2.09 9.07 17.17
N SER A 361 -2.34 7.89 16.61
CA SER A 361 -3.35 6.95 17.11
C SER A 361 -2.76 5.86 18.00
N GLU A 362 -1.44 5.85 18.24
CA GLU A 362 -0.76 4.80 19.00
C GLU A 362 -1.08 4.92 20.52
N PRO A 363 -1.77 3.93 21.12
CA PRO A 363 -2.13 4.00 22.54
C PRO A 363 -0.90 4.00 23.44
N GLY A 364 -0.87 4.87 24.45
CA GLY A 364 0.20 4.92 25.45
C GLY A 364 1.51 5.53 24.96
N CYS A 365 1.54 6.14 23.77
CA CYS A 365 2.74 6.76 23.26
C CYS A 365 3.05 8.10 23.94
N GLY A 366 4.15 8.14 24.70
CA GLY A 366 4.56 9.32 25.46
C GLY A 366 5.04 10.51 24.61
N SER A 367 5.59 10.28 23.42
CA SER A 367 6.18 11.33 22.55
C SER A 367 5.52 11.50 21.19
N CYS A 368 4.50 10.70 20.83
CA CYS A 368 3.99 10.63 19.46
C CYS A 368 3.50 11.97 18.90
N THR A 369 2.89 12.82 19.74
CA THR A 369 2.50 14.19 19.34
C THR A 369 3.72 15.02 18.96
N THR A 370 4.77 14.99 19.77
CA THR A 370 6.03 15.69 19.51
C THR A 370 6.72 15.15 18.26
N ASP A 371 6.74 13.82 18.09
CA ASP A 371 7.34 13.17 16.94
C ASP A 371 6.59 13.51 15.65
N ALA A 372 5.25 13.51 15.68
CA ALA A 372 4.42 13.90 14.54
C ALA A 372 4.65 15.38 14.15
N ILE A 373 4.72 16.29 15.13
CA ILE A 373 5.02 17.71 14.88
C ILE A 373 6.42 17.87 14.27
N TYR A 374 7.42 17.20 14.84
CA TYR A 374 8.78 17.23 14.30
C TYR A 374 8.81 16.74 12.85
N LEU A 375 8.21 15.58 12.59
CA LEU A 375 8.17 14.97 11.26
C LEU A 375 7.43 15.82 10.21
N ALA A 376 6.33 16.46 10.61
CA ALA A 376 5.50 17.27 9.73
C ALA A 376 6.01 18.72 9.55
N SER A 377 6.93 19.19 10.40
CA SER A 377 7.41 20.57 10.37
C SER A 377 8.94 20.70 10.53
N ASP A 378 9.45 20.44 11.73
CA ASP A 378 10.77 20.95 12.11
C ASP A 378 11.91 20.17 11.45
N ARG A 379 11.66 18.91 11.13
CA ARG A 379 12.61 18.04 10.43
C ARG A 379 13.11 18.59 9.11
N TYR A 380 12.30 19.36 8.38
CA TYR A 380 12.74 19.92 7.09
C TYR A 380 14.02 20.76 7.21
N TYR A 381 14.23 21.40 8.36
CA TYR A 381 15.42 22.23 8.60
C TYR A 381 16.72 21.42 8.74
N ASP A 382 16.63 20.16 9.13
CA ASP A 382 17.77 19.23 9.16
C ASP A 382 17.87 18.38 7.89
N TYR A 383 16.72 17.90 7.42
CA TYR A 383 16.62 16.98 6.29
C TYR A 383 17.05 17.63 4.98
N VAL A 384 16.54 18.83 4.67
CA VAL A 384 16.78 19.46 3.36
C VAL A 384 18.27 19.76 3.13
N PRO A 385 19.01 20.38 4.07
CA PRO A 385 20.45 20.57 3.91
C PRO A 385 21.24 19.25 3.82
N ALA A 386 20.86 18.25 4.61
CA ALA A 386 21.50 16.94 4.59
C ALA A 386 21.28 16.20 3.26
N LEU A 387 20.06 16.27 2.70
CA LEU A 387 19.74 15.73 1.38
C LEU A 387 20.64 16.35 0.32
N PHE A 388 20.73 17.67 0.24
CA PHE A 388 21.56 18.31 -0.78
C PHE A 388 23.07 18.09 -0.58
N THR A 389 23.52 17.93 0.67
CA THR A 389 24.89 17.49 0.96
C THR A 389 25.14 16.09 0.39
N LYS A 390 24.24 15.14 0.63
CA LYS A 390 24.33 13.77 0.11
C LYS A 390 24.24 13.74 -1.42
N LEU A 391 23.32 14.49 -2.03
CA LEU A 391 23.18 14.56 -3.49
C LEU A 391 24.44 15.11 -4.18
N ASN A 392 25.14 16.07 -3.54
CA ASN A 392 26.43 16.56 -4.01
C ASN A 392 27.52 15.48 -3.93
N GLN A 393 27.62 14.78 -2.81
CA GLN A 393 28.57 13.65 -2.64
C GLN A 393 28.30 12.54 -3.67
N CYS A 394 27.03 12.27 -3.97
CA CYS A 394 26.62 11.28 -4.95
C CYS A 394 26.73 11.73 -6.41
N GLN A 395 27.16 12.97 -6.66
CA GLN A 395 27.30 13.54 -8.01
C GLN A 395 26.00 13.42 -8.83
N VAL A 396 24.84 13.59 -8.17
CA VAL A 396 23.56 13.74 -8.88
C VAL A 396 23.62 15.05 -9.67
N ARG A 397 23.35 14.96 -10.98
CA ARG A 397 23.66 16.01 -11.95
C ARG A 397 22.80 17.26 -11.80
#